data_AF-A0A094IAT3-F1
#
_entry.id   AF-A0A094IAT3-F1
#
_cell.length_a   1.000
_cell.length_b   1.000
_cell.length_c   1.000
_cell.angle_alpha   90.00
_cell.angle_beta   90.00
_cell.angle_gamma   90.00
#
_symmetry.space_group_name_H-M   'P 1'
#
loop_
_entity.id
_entity.type
_entity.pdbx_description
1 polymer ?
#
loop_
_entity_poly.entity_id
_entity_poly.type
_entity_poly.pdbx_seq_one_letter_code
_entity_poly.pdbx_strand_id
1 'polypeptide(L)'
;MHPTNRSKSSHYEAKIQEAIQSLKDGKFSSVRAAACHFKVSRDTLRRRMAGGNSRAQAREINQILSNAEEKTLVQWITRYTCAGSPMTPALLKELAELIQRQCVRRVSGNEAIVNTTPPIGHEWLYRFRNRHPTVQGIYARQMQNARFND
;
A
#
# COMPACT_ATOMS: atom_id res chain seq x y z
N MET A 1 -10.71 -11.51 -15.69
CA MET A 1 -9.67 -10.58 -15.22
C MET A 1 -8.33 -11.32 -15.13
N HIS A 2 -7.36 -10.99 -15.98
CA HIS A 2 -6.01 -11.57 -15.86
C HIS A 2 -5.24 -10.90 -14.71
N PRO A 3 -4.52 -11.65 -13.85
CA PRO A 3 -3.71 -11.06 -12.81
C PRO A 3 -2.60 -10.22 -13.46
N THR A 4 -2.66 -8.90 -13.22
CA THR A 4 -1.63 -7.97 -13.70
C THR A 4 -0.27 -8.36 -13.11
N ASN A 5 0.82 -8.03 -13.81
CA ASN A 5 2.20 -8.29 -13.37
C ASN A 5 2.47 -7.77 -11.93
N ARG A 6 1.70 -6.77 -11.48
CA ARG A 6 1.78 -6.18 -10.13
C ARG A 6 1.16 -7.06 -9.04
N SER A 7 0.06 -7.77 -9.31
CA SER A 7 -0.51 -8.76 -8.40
C SER A 7 0.47 -9.91 -8.14
N LYS A 8 1.15 -10.37 -9.21
CA LYS A 8 2.25 -11.36 -9.10
C LYS A 8 3.39 -10.85 -8.22
N SER A 9 3.79 -9.58 -8.36
CA SER A 9 4.85 -8.97 -7.54
C SER A 9 4.46 -8.83 -6.06
N SER A 10 3.20 -8.54 -5.75
CA SER A 10 2.73 -8.41 -4.36
C SER A 10 2.71 -9.76 -3.65
N HIS A 11 2.18 -10.79 -4.31
CA HIS A 11 2.18 -12.16 -3.78
C HIS A 11 3.61 -12.71 -3.61
N TYR A 12 4.53 -12.35 -4.51
CA TYR A 12 5.92 -12.73 -4.38
C TYR A 12 6.61 -12.06 -3.19
N GLU A 13 6.37 -10.77 -2.93
CA GLU A 13 6.89 -10.10 -1.74
C GLU A 13 6.30 -10.68 -0.44
N ALA A 14 5.01 -11.03 -0.42
CA ALA A 14 4.39 -11.69 0.73
C ALA A 14 5.09 -13.00 1.09
N LYS A 15 5.38 -13.84 0.08
CA LYS A 15 6.16 -15.08 0.26
C LYS A 15 7.56 -14.83 0.79
N ILE A 16 8.22 -13.76 0.35
CA ILE A 16 9.54 -13.39 0.89
C ILE A 16 9.43 -13.05 2.37
N GLN A 17 8.43 -12.25 2.77
CA GLN A 17 8.24 -11.89 4.19
C GLN A 17 7.91 -13.10 5.05
N GLU A 18 7.06 -14.00 4.55
CA GLU A 18 6.72 -15.26 5.22
C GLU A 18 7.94 -16.18 5.38
N ALA A 19 8.79 -16.25 4.35
CA ALA A 19 10.05 -16.99 4.40
C ALA A 19 11.03 -16.41 5.44
N ILE A 20 11.15 -15.07 5.51
CA ILE A 20 11.97 -14.40 6.52
C ILE A 20 11.44 -14.70 7.92
N GLN A 21 10.13 -14.59 8.13
CA GLN A 21 9.53 -14.85 9.44
C GLN A 21 9.72 -16.31 9.85
N SER A 22 9.49 -17.26 8.94
CA SER A 22 9.67 -18.68 9.24
C SER A 22 11.12 -19.05 9.56
N LEU A 23 12.09 -18.38 8.96
CA LEU A 23 13.51 -18.51 9.33
C LEU A 23 13.80 -17.96 10.73
N LYS A 24 13.23 -16.79 11.07
CA LYS A 24 13.35 -16.21 12.42
C LYS A 24 12.70 -17.09 13.49
N ASP A 25 11.58 -17.73 13.15
CA ASP A 25 10.87 -18.67 14.02
C ASP A 25 11.59 -20.04 14.13
N GLY A 26 12.72 -20.24 13.44
CA GLY A 26 13.47 -21.51 13.46
C GLY A 26 12.80 -22.66 12.70
N LYS A 27 11.74 -22.41 11.92
CA LYS A 27 11.01 -23.45 11.17
C LYS A 27 11.81 -24.06 10.02
N PHE A 28 12.89 -23.39 9.60
CA PHE A 28 13.79 -23.88 8.55
C PHE A 28 15.25 -23.75 9.01
N SER A 29 16.04 -24.79 8.75
CA SER A 29 17.47 -24.84 9.11
C SER A 29 18.37 -23.99 8.22
N SER A 30 17.89 -23.51 7.06
CA SER A 30 18.69 -22.70 6.15
C SER A 30 17.86 -21.81 5.24
N VAL A 31 18.46 -20.72 4.78
CA VAL A 31 17.89 -19.81 3.76
C VAL A 31 17.52 -20.58 2.48
N ARG A 32 18.30 -21.60 2.10
CA ARG A 32 18.03 -22.42 0.91
C ARG A 32 16.76 -23.26 1.09
N ALA A 33 16.56 -23.88 2.25
CA ALA A 33 15.38 -24.67 2.54
C ALA A 33 14.11 -23.81 2.52
N ALA A 34 14.13 -22.66 3.20
CA ALA A 34 13.03 -21.71 3.18
C ALA A 34 12.75 -21.18 1.76
N ALA A 35 13.77 -20.78 1.02
CA ALA A 35 13.62 -20.29 -0.35
C ALA A 35 12.94 -21.32 -1.27
N CYS A 36 13.33 -22.60 -1.16
CA CYS A 36 12.72 -23.70 -1.89
C CYS A 36 11.24 -23.87 -1.51
N HIS A 37 10.95 -23.92 -0.20
CA HIS A 37 9.60 -24.11 0.32
C HIS A 37 8.63 -23.01 -0.13
N PHE A 38 9.02 -21.75 0.04
CA PHE A 38 8.19 -20.60 -0.34
C PHE A 38 8.24 -20.27 -1.83
N LYS A 39 9.03 -21.00 -2.63
CA LYS A 39 9.23 -20.81 -4.07
C LYS A 39 9.69 -19.38 -4.40
N VAL A 40 10.70 -18.90 -3.67
CA VAL A 40 11.35 -17.59 -3.87
C VAL A 40 12.83 -17.74 -4.20
N SER A 41 13.42 -16.76 -4.87
CA SER A 41 14.86 -16.73 -5.13
C SER A 41 15.65 -16.65 -3.82
N ARG A 42 16.63 -17.54 -3.65
CA ARG A 42 17.56 -17.56 -2.52
C ARG A 42 18.32 -16.24 -2.37
N ASP A 43 18.80 -15.67 -3.47
CA ASP A 43 19.54 -14.40 -3.45
C ASP A 43 18.64 -13.23 -3.06
N THR A 44 17.41 -13.23 -3.55
CA THR A 44 16.41 -12.23 -3.14
C THR A 44 16.12 -12.34 -1.65
N LEU A 45 15.90 -13.54 -1.13
CA LEU A 45 15.64 -13.78 0.28
C LEU A 45 16.82 -13.34 1.16
N ARG A 46 18.05 -13.72 0.79
CA ARG A 46 19.28 -13.30 1.49
C ARG A 46 19.45 -11.78 1.50
N ARG A 47 19.29 -11.12 0.35
CA ARG A 47 19.36 -9.65 0.24
C ARG A 47 18.31 -8.98 1.12
N ARG A 48 17.10 -9.54 1.18
CA ARG A 48 16.00 -9.01 1.99
C ARG A 48 16.28 -9.16 3.50
N MET A 49 16.85 -10.29 3.91
CA MET A 49 17.30 -10.51 5.30
C MET A 49 18.41 -9.54 5.72
N ALA A 50 19.29 -9.16 4.79
CA ALA A 50 20.32 -8.14 5.00
C ALA A 50 19.77 -6.69 4.97
N GLY A 51 18.45 -6.50 5.01
CA GLY A 51 17.81 -5.17 5.07
C GLY A 51 17.56 -4.51 3.71
N GLY A 52 17.87 -5.17 2.59
CA GLY A 52 17.66 -4.56 1.27
C GLY A 52 16.18 -4.35 0.95
N ASN A 53 15.79 -3.19 0.42
CA ASN A 53 14.39 -2.78 0.18
C ASN A 53 13.61 -3.66 -0.82
N SER A 54 12.28 -3.69 -0.68
CA SER A 54 11.37 -4.20 -1.72
C SER A 54 11.28 -3.19 -2.84
N ARG A 55 10.73 -3.63 -3.97
CA ARG A 55 10.38 -2.73 -5.07
C ARG A 55 9.39 -1.64 -4.65
N ALA A 56 8.48 -1.92 -3.71
CA ALA A 56 7.51 -0.94 -3.22
C ALA A 56 8.18 0.10 -2.32
N GLN A 57 9.03 -0.34 -1.39
CA GLN A 57 9.82 0.54 -0.52
C GLN A 57 10.82 1.40 -1.31
N ALA A 58 11.53 0.81 -2.29
CA ALA A 58 12.45 1.57 -3.12
C ALA A 58 11.76 2.68 -3.93
N ARG A 59 10.47 2.54 -4.23
CA ARG A 59 9.67 3.55 -4.94
C ARG A 59 9.07 4.61 -4.02
N GLU A 60 9.01 4.34 -2.71
CA GLU A 60 8.44 5.21 -1.69
C GLU A 60 9.05 6.60 -1.67
N ILE A 61 10.36 6.71 -1.93
CA ILE A 61 11.11 7.98 -1.97
C ILE A 61 10.47 9.00 -2.92
N ASN A 62 9.82 8.54 -3.99
CA ASN A 62 9.21 9.40 -5.01
C ASN A 62 7.67 9.50 -4.85
N GLN A 63 7.11 9.05 -3.73
CA GLN A 63 5.66 9.11 -3.49
C GLN A 63 5.30 10.34 -2.65
N ILE A 64 4.11 10.91 -2.92
CA ILE A 64 3.56 12.00 -2.12
C ILE A 64 3.22 11.54 -0.70
N LEU A 65 2.66 10.34 -0.58
CA LEU A 65 2.44 9.67 0.70
C LEU A 65 3.36 8.46 0.80
N SER A 66 3.94 8.25 1.98
CA SER A 66 4.69 7.04 2.30
C SER A 66 3.81 5.80 2.21
N ASN A 67 4.40 4.60 2.06
CA ASN A 67 3.63 3.36 2.02
C ASN A 67 2.83 3.16 3.33
N ALA A 68 3.36 3.65 4.46
CA ALA A 68 2.68 3.62 5.76
C ALA A 68 1.50 4.61 5.84
N GLU A 69 1.66 5.81 5.28
CA GLU A 69 0.59 6.80 5.16
C GLU A 69 -0.53 6.32 4.25
N GLU A 70 -0.19 5.76 3.09
CA GLU A 70 -1.19 5.15 2.20
C GLU A 70 -1.93 4.00 2.89
N LYS A 71 -1.25 3.18 3.72
CA LYS A 71 -1.90 2.13 4.51
C LYS A 71 -2.89 2.71 5.53
N THR A 72 -2.55 3.83 6.17
CA THR A 72 -3.47 4.57 7.06
C THR A 72 -4.71 5.02 6.29
N LEU A 73 -4.52 5.59 5.10
CA LEU A 73 -5.62 6.01 4.24
C LEU A 73 -6.53 4.83 3.85
N VAL A 74 -5.95 3.68 3.48
CA VAL A 74 -6.71 2.45 3.19
C VAL A 74 -7.56 2.01 4.39
N GLN A 75 -7.02 2.09 5.61
CA GLN A 75 -7.76 1.74 6.82
C GLN A 75 -8.95 2.69 7.05
N TRP A 76 -8.75 3.99 6.85
CA TRP A 76 -9.82 4.98 6.95
C TRP A 76 -10.92 4.73 5.91
N ILE A 77 -10.54 4.48 4.65
CA ILE A 77 -11.49 4.12 3.59
C ILE A 77 -12.28 2.87 3.96
N THR A 78 -11.59 1.84 4.45
CA THR A 78 -12.25 0.58 4.82
C THR A 78 -13.26 0.81 5.94
N ARG A 79 -12.89 1.52 7.01
CA ARG A 79 -13.81 1.83 8.12
C ARG A 79 -15.00 2.67 7.67
N TYR A 80 -14.75 3.72 6.90
CA TYR A 80 -15.79 4.61 6.38
C TYR A 80 -16.82 3.87 5.53
N THR A 81 -16.34 2.96 4.67
CA THR A 81 -17.21 2.23 3.74
C THR A 81 -17.89 1.02 4.37
N CYS A 82 -17.28 0.40 5.39
CA CYS A 82 -17.95 -0.58 6.23
C CYS A 82 -19.15 0.01 6.99
N ALA A 83 -19.12 1.32 7.30
CA ALA A 83 -20.24 2.02 7.92
C ALA A 83 -21.41 2.32 6.95
N GLY A 84 -21.32 1.89 5.68
CA GLY A 84 -22.36 2.06 4.67
C GLY A 84 -22.23 3.33 3.82
N SER A 85 -21.26 4.20 4.13
CA SER A 85 -21.06 5.45 3.38
C SER A 85 -20.20 5.25 2.12
N PRO A 86 -20.60 5.78 0.95
CA PRO A 86 -19.83 5.65 -0.28
C PRO A 86 -18.59 6.54 -0.26
N MET A 87 -17.45 6.01 -0.71
CA MET A 87 -16.19 6.75 -0.76
C MET A 87 -16.09 7.48 -2.10
N THR A 88 -16.28 8.79 -2.12
CA THR A 88 -16.16 9.58 -3.34
C THR A 88 -14.69 9.90 -3.67
N PRO A 89 -14.31 10.14 -4.94
CA PRO A 89 -12.96 10.57 -5.29
C PRO A 89 -12.54 11.90 -4.64
N ALA A 90 -13.50 12.81 -4.43
CA ALA A 90 -13.26 14.08 -3.75
C ALA A 90 -12.89 13.86 -2.27
N LEU A 91 -13.68 13.06 -1.55
CA LEU A 91 -13.39 12.72 -0.15
C LEU A 91 -12.05 11.98 -0.02
N LEU A 92 -11.76 11.04 -0.92
CA LEU A 92 -10.47 10.34 -0.93
C LEU A 92 -9.30 11.31 -1.06
N LYS A 93 -9.43 12.32 -1.93
CA LYS A 93 -8.42 13.37 -2.10
C LYS A 93 -8.26 14.20 -0.83
N GLU A 94 -9.35 14.63 -0.21
CA GLU A 94 -9.32 15.41 1.04
C GLU A 94 -8.61 14.65 2.17
N LEU A 95 -8.92 13.37 2.33
CA LEU A 95 -8.28 12.52 3.35
C LEU A 95 -6.78 12.31 3.07
N ALA A 96 -6.40 12.16 1.80
CA ALA A 96 -5.00 12.04 1.41
C ALA A 96 -4.22 13.34 1.68
N GLU A 97 -4.80 14.50 1.35
CA GLU A 97 -4.20 15.81 1.63
C GLU A 97 -4.11 16.10 3.12
N LEU A 98 -5.07 15.63 3.92
CA LEU A 98 -5.01 15.71 5.38
C LEU A 98 -3.78 14.98 5.92
N ILE A 99 -3.52 13.75 5.45
CA ILE A 99 -2.34 12.98 5.86
C ILE A 99 -1.06 13.68 5.39
N GLN A 100 -1.01 14.17 4.16
CA GLN A 100 0.13 14.90 3.60
C GLN A 100 0.48 16.13 4.46
N ARG A 101 -0.51 16.98 4.75
CA ARG A 101 -0.33 18.17 5.60
C ARG A 101 0.16 17.81 6.99
N GLN A 102 -0.39 16.75 7.58
CA GLN A 102 0.01 16.28 8.91
C GLN A 102 1.47 15.78 8.92
N CYS A 103 1.92 15.13 7.86
CA CYS A 103 3.30 14.67 7.74
C CYS A 103 4.27 15.81 7.49
N VAL A 104 3.95 16.73 6.57
CA VAL A 104 4.75 17.95 6.33
C VAL A 104 4.91 18.75 7.62
N ARG A 105 3.82 18.95 8.38
CA ARG A 105 3.87 19.62 9.68
C ARG A 105 4.83 18.93 10.65
N ARG A 106 4.82 17.59 10.71
CA ARG A 106 5.70 16.81 11.61
C ARG A 106 7.17 16.87 11.21
N VAL A 107 7.47 16.82 9.91
CA VAL A 107 8.85 16.79 9.40
C VAL A 107 9.47 18.18 9.39
N SER A 108 8.72 19.19 8.95
CA SER A 108 9.23 20.54 8.76
C SER A 108 9.04 21.45 9.97
N GLY A 109 8.03 21.20 10.81
CA GLY A 109 7.67 22.08 11.94
C GLY A 109 7.21 23.48 11.53
N ASN A 110 6.98 23.73 10.24
CA ASN A 110 6.77 25.07 9.68
C ASN A 110 5.43 25.13 8.93
N GLU A 111 4.50 25.96 9.43
CA GLU A 111 3.17 26.18 8.83
C GLU A 111 3.22 26.80 7.43
N ALA A 112 4.24 27.61 7.11
CA ALA A 112 4.38 28.19 5.77
C ALA A 112 4.60 27.10 4.70
N ILE A 113 5.30 26.02 5.06
CA ILE A 113 5.53 24.87 4.17
C ILE A 113 4.25 24.04 4.03
N VAL A 114 3.46 23.90 5.09
CA VAL A 114 2.15 23.24 5.03
C VAL A 114 1.22 23.99 4.07
N ASN A 115 1.19 25.33 4.15
CA ASN A 115 0.32 26.17 3.32
C ASN A 115 0.75 26.25 1.84
N THR A 116 2.02 25.99 1.55
CA THR A 116 2.57 25.96 0.18
C THR A 116 2.67 24.54 -0.39
N THR A 117 2.26 23.52 0.37
CA THR A 117 2.26 22.13 -0.09
C THR A 117 1.27 21.97 -1.25
N PRO A 118 1.70 21.47 -2.42
CA PRO A 118 0.84 21.35 -3.58
C PRO A 118 -0.28 20.33 -3.32
N PRO A 119 -1.51 20.61 -3.80
CA PRO A 119 -2.63 19.70 -3.65
C PRO A 119 -2.39 18.40 -4.42
N ILE A 120 -3.08 17.34 -4.00
CA ILE A 120 -2.93 16.02 -4.62
C ILE A 120 -3.63 16.02 -5.98
N GLY A 121 -2.86 15.73 -7.04
CA GLY A 121 -3.37 15.64 -8.40
C GLY A 121 -4.21 14.39 -8.65
N HIS A 122 -5.08 14.44 -9.67
CA HIS A 122 -5.94 13.32 -10.06
C HIS A 122 -5.15 12.05 -10.42
N GLU A 123 -4.00 12.21 -11.08
CA GLU A 123 -3.10 11.09 -11.41
C GLU A 123 -2.59 10.33 -10.19
N TRP A 124 -2.43 11.02 -9.05
CA TRP A 124 -2.05 10.34 -7.82
C TRP A 124 -3.17 9.42 -7.32
N LEU A 125 -4.43 9.83 -7.38
CA LEU A 125 -5.59 8.98 -6.99
C LEU A 125 -5.64 7.71 -7.83
N TYR A 126 -5.43 7.83 -9.14
CA TYR A 126 -5.35 6.68 -10.04
C TYR A 126 -4.21 5.72 -9.65
N ARG A 127 -3.00 6.26 -9.41
CA ARG A 127 -1.84 5.47 -8.99
C ARG A 127 -2.04 4.82 -7.62
N PHE A 128 -2.63 5.53 -6.66
CA PHE A 128 -2.99 5.03 -5.34
C PHE A 128 -3.94 3.84 -5.45
N ARG A 129 -5.05 3.96 -6.20
CA ARG A 129 -5.99 2.85 -6.43
C ARG A 129 -5.30 1.64 -7.06
N ASN A 130 -4.34 1.85 -7.97
CA ASN A 130 -3.57 0.77 -8.57
C ASN A 130 -2.53 0.14 -7.62
N ARG A 131 -2.08 0.86 -6.59
CA ARG A 131 -1.23 0.32 -5.52
C ARG A 131 -2.04 -0.48 -4.49
N HIS A 132 -3.31 -0.14 -4.29
CA HIS A 132 -4.19 -0.74 -3.27
C HIS A 132 -5.44 -1.40 -3.88
N PRO A 133 -5.34 -2.65 -4.37
CA PRO A 133 -6.47 -3.37 -4.97
C PRO A 133 -7.69 -3.53 -4.03
N THR A 134 -7.47 -3.53 -2.72
CA THR A 134 -8.54 -3.53 -1.72
C THR A 134 -9.48 -2.33 -1.89
N VAL A 135 -8.92 -1.14 -2.18
CA VAL A 135 -9.70 0.07 -2.46
C VAL A 135 -10.48 -0.10 -3.76
N GLN A 136 -9.91 -0.69 -4.82
CA GLN A 136 -10.66 -0.98 -6.05
C GLN A 136 -11.86 -1.90 -5.79
N GLY A 137 -11.70 -2.92 -4.95
CA GLY A 137 -12.79 -3.81 -4.54
C GLY A 137 -13.92 -3.07 -3.82
N ILE A 138 -13.58 -2.10 -2.96
CA ILE A 138 -14.56 -1.24 -2.27
C ILE A 138 -15.40 -0.44 -3.28
N TYR A 139 -14.76 0.21 -4.26
CA TYR A 139 -15.48 0.94 -5.31
C TYR A 139 -16.37 0.04 -6.17
N ALA A 140 -15.89 -1.15 -6.52
CA ALA A 140 -16.70 -2.12 -7.27
C ALA A 140 -17.97 -2.54 -6.50
N ARG A 141 -17.83 -2.79 -5.19
CA ARG A 141 -18.96 -3.11 -4.31
C ARG A 141 -19.93 -1.93 -4.18
N GLN A 142 -19.43 -0.70 -4.06
CA GLN A 142 -20.29 0.49 -4.01
C GLN A 142 -21.12 0.64 -5.29
N MET A 143 -20.50 0.46 -6.47
CA MET A 143 -21.21 0.50 -7.74
C MET A 143 -22.26 -0.61 -7.85
N GLN A 144 -21.96 -1.80 -7.33
CA GLN A 144 -22.91 -2.90 -7.32
C GLN A 144 -24.11 -2.60 -6.41
N ASN A 145 -23.86 -2.10 -5.19
CA ASN A 145 -24.93 -1.74 -4.25
C ASN A 145 -25.83 -0.62 -4.79
N ALA A 146 -25.26 0.36 -5.50
CA ALA A 146 -26.03 1.43 -6.13
C ALA A 146 -27.01 0.92 -7.19
N ARG A 147 -26.71 -0.22 -7.86
CA ARG A 147 -27.57 -0.81 -8.89
C ARG A 147 -28.76 -1.62 -8.35
N PHE A 148 -28.70 -2.06 -7.10
CA PHE A 148 -29.74 -2.89 -6.49
C PHE A 148 -30.73 -2.10 -5.63
N ASN A 149 -30.47 -0.81 -5.41
CA ASN A 149 -31.32 0.09 -4.64
C ASN A 149 -32.18 1.02 -5.52
N ASP A 150 -32.25 0.74 -6.83
CA ASP A 150 -33.19 1.33 -7.81
C ASP A 150 -34.32 0.33 -8.11
#